data_AF-A0A139WDK6-F1
#
_entry.id   AF-A0A139WDK6-F1
#
_cell.length_a   1.000
_cell.length_b   1.000
_cell.length_c   1.000
_cell.angle_alpha   90.00
_cell.angle_beta   90.00
_cell.angle_gamma   90.00
#
_symmetry.space_group_name_H-M   'P 1'
#
loop_
_entity.id
_entity.type
_entity.pdbx_description
1 polymer ?
#
loop_
_entity_poly.entity_id
_entity_poly.type
_entity_poly.pdbx_seq_one_letter_code
_entity_poly.pdbx_strand_id
1 'polypeptide(L)'
;MKVLQFLNVPLVLATLDLNFAELKYLSDHLLPEECRRLVAAAHFKSYMLPNELWQAEQALPKDESCIDLLLHWNSAVGEGRGDTHETLEHRLRQMGRYDLADWLGRTVFHQLGEDLERSLTEGLGDLANETTAADNFSMPTLVPFVEYSDPSGDWGPFDTICLLLVGALIIAIFGICCYTLYLNICGKFKNR
;
A
#
# COMPACT_ATOMS: atom_id res chain seq x y z
N MET A 1 13.73 19.46 -32.58
CA MET A 1 12.64 18.61 -32.03
C MET A 1 13.28 17.39 -31.34
N LYS A 2 13.65 17.52 -30.08
CA LYS A 2 14.22 16.44 -29.23
C LYS A 2 13.87 16.75 -27.77
N VAL A 3 12.61 16.58 -27.40
CA VAL A 3 12.14 16.73 -26.02
C VAL A 3 11.04 15.69 -25.84
N LEU A 4 11.40 14.45 -25.47
CA LEU A 4 10.50 13.39 -24.98
C LEU A 4 11.31 12.10 -24.72
N GLN A 5 12.26 12.14 -23.77
CA GLN A 5 12.98 10.93 -23.33
C GLN A 5 13.19 10.85 -21.81
N PHE A 6 12.42 11.56 -20.98
CA PHE A 6 12.64 11.61 -19.52
C PHE A 6 11.52 11.01 -18.65
N LEU A 7 10.71 10.08 -19.15
CA LEU A 7 9.74 9.37 -18.31
C LEU A 7 9.71 7.89 -18.68
N ASN A 8 10.73 7.16 -18.22
CA ASN A 8 10.62 5.71 -18.08
C ASN A 8 11.25 5.33 -16.75
N VAL A 9 10.62 5.79 -15.66
CA VAL A 9 10.88 5.24 -14.33
C VAL A 9 10.13 3.92 -14.31
N PRO A 10 10.81 2.75 -14.29
CA PRO A 10 10.11 1.50 -14.07
C PRO A 10 9.46 1.60 -12.69
N LEU A 11 8.14 1.52 -12.66
CA LEU A 11 7.39 1.31 -11.44
C LEU A 11 7.77 -0.09 -10.94
N VAL A 12 8.85 -0.19 -10.16
CA VAL A 12 9.23 -1.42 -9.49
C VAL A 12 8.23 -1.59 -8.36
N LEU A 13 7.17 -2.34 -8.63
CA LEU A 13 6.30 -2.87 -7.59
C LEU A 13 7.17 -3.83 -6.77
N ALA A 14 7.51 -3.44 -5.54
CA ALA A 14 8.17 -4.34 -4.61
C ALA A 14 7.12 -5.35 -4.12
N THR A 15 6.90 -6.41 -4.89
CA THR A 15 6.11 -7.57 -4.48
C THR A 15 7.01 -8.44 -3.61
N LEU A 16 6.92 -8.27 -2.29
CA LEU A 16 7.51 -9.22 -1.34
C LEU A 16 6.51 -10.36 -1.17
N ASP A 17 6.73 -11.42 -1.95
CA ASP A 17 6.00 -12.68 -1.87
C ASP A 17 6.25 -13.34 -0.50
N LEU A 18 5.19 -13.88 0.09
CA LEU A 18 5.31 -14.66 1.31
C LEU A 18 6.01 -15.99 1.05
N ASN A 19 6.96 -16.33 1.92
CA ASN A 19 7.65 -17.62 1.88
C ASN A 19 6.88 -18.71 2.65
N PHE A 20 7.28 -19.97 2.44
CA PHE A 20 6.63 -21.11 3.09
C PHE A 20 6.68 -21.03 4.63
N ALA A 21 7.80 -20.55 5.21
CA ALA A 21 7.95 -20.47 6.66
C ALA A 21 6.98 -19.47 7.28
N GLU A 22 6.74 -18.34 6.61
CA GLU A 22 5.77 -17.33 7.01
C GLU A 22 4.34 -17.87 6.98
N LEU A 23 3.96 -18.52 5.87
CA LEU A 23 2.65 -19.17 5.75
C LEU A 23 2.46 -20.29 6.79
N LYS A 24 3.52 -21.07 7.06
CA LYS A 24 3.49 -22.13 8.08
C LYS A 24 3.29 -21.54 9.47
N TYR A 25 3.99 -20.46 9.80
CA TYR A 25 3.83 -19.79 11.07
C TYR A 25 2.38 -19.28 11.25
N LEU A 26 1.81 -18.62 10.23
CA LEU A 26 0.41 -18.21 10.28
C LEU A 26 -0.52 -19.42 10.50
N SER A 27 -0.28 -20.52 9.79
CA SER A 27 -1.11 -21.72 9.91
C SER A 27 -1.07 -22.39 11.29
N ASP A 28 0.05 -22.25 12.01
CA ASP A 28 0.23 -22.84 13.34
C ASP A 28 -0.39 -21.97 14.45
N HIS A 29 -0.63 -20.69 14.18
CA HIS A 29 -1.14 -19.72 15.16
C HIS A 29 -2.58 -19.25 14.89
N LEU A 30 -3.20 -19.75 13.82
CA LEU A 30 -4.61 -19.55 13.50
C LEU A 30 -5.42 -20.79 13.89
N LEU A 31 -6.60 -20.57 14.47
CA LEU A 31 -7.58 -21.64 14.60
C LEU A 31 -8.05 -22.07 13.20
N PRO A 32 -8.52 -23.32 13.01
CA PRO A 32 -8.99 -23.79 11.70
C PRO A 32 -10.07 -22.89 11.07
N GLU A 33 -11.00 -22.40 11.89
CA GLU A 33 -12.06 -21.50 11.47
C GLU A 33 -11.52 -20.12 11.06
N GLU A 34 -10.57 -19.58 11.84
CA GLU A 34 -9.90 -18.31 11.53
C GLU A 34 -9.10 -18.43 10.24
N CYS A 35 -8.39 -19.53 10.03
CA CYS A 35 -7.62 -19.72 8.81
C CYS A 35 -8.51 -19.74 7.56
N ARG A 36 -9.63 -20.46 7.61
CA ARG A 36 -10.61 -20.47 6.51
C ARG A 36 -11.15 -19.06 6.24
N ARG A 37 -11.48 -18.33 7.31
CA ARG A 37 -11.95 -16.96 7.22
C ARG A 37 -10.90 -16.03 6.63
N LEU A 38 -9.63 -16.20 7.01
CA LEU A 38 -8.51 -15.43 6.47
C LEU A 38 -8.34 -15.67 4.98
N VAL A 39 -8.29 -16.95 4.55
CA VAL A 39 -8.14 -17.32 3.14
C VAL A 39 -9.32 -16.80 2.34
N ALA A 40 -10.55 -17.04 2.80
CA ALA A 40 -11.77 -16.50 2.18
C ALA A 40 -11.73 -14.98 2.03
N ALA A 41 -11.30 -14.27 3.08
CA ALA A 41 -11.16 -12.82 3.06
C ALA A 41 -10.06 -12.35 2.09
N ALA A 42 -8.99 -13.12 1.93
CA ALA A 42 -7.86 -12.79 1.07
C ALA A 42 -8.19 -12.89 -0.43
N HIS A 43 -9.28 -13.55 -0.83
CA HIS A 43 -9.76 -13.52 -2.21
C HIS A 43 -10.41 -12.19 -2.60
N PHE A 44 -10.82 -11.37 -1.62
CA PHE A 44 -11.43 -10.07 -1.91
C PHE A 44 -10.34 -9.00 -2.03
N LYS A 45 -10.48 -8.11 -3.03
CA LYS A 45 -9.59 -6.94 -3.22
C LYS A 45 -10.16 -5.65 -2.64
N SER A 46 -11.34 -5.70 -2.03
CA SER A 46 -11.95 -4.54 -1.37
C SER A 46 -11.19 -4.17 -0.11
N TYR A 47 -11.10 -2.88 0.21
CA TYR A 47 -10.56 -2.44 1.49
C TYR A 47 -11.40 -3.04 2.63
N MET A 48 -12.70 -2.76 2.68
CA MET A 48 -13.56 -3.33 3.73
C MET A 48 -13.79 -4.84 3.55
N LEU A 49 -13.97 -5.55 4.67
CA LEU A 49 -14.38 -6.95 4.68
C LEU A 49 -15.82 -7.06 4.15
N PRO A 50 -16.07 -7.84 3.08
CA PRO A 50 -17.38 -7.89 2.47
C PRO A 50 -18.38 -8.71 3.29
N ASN A 51 -19.66 -8.32 3.20
CA ASN A 51 -20.76 -9.01 3.89
C ASN A 51 -20.97 -10.47 3.41
N GLU A 52 -20.47 -10.81 2.22
CA GLU A 52 -20.60 -12.13 1.59
C GLU A 52 -19.46 -13.09 1.98
N LEU A 53 -18.62 -12.74 2.96
CA LEU A 53 -17.50 -13.56 3.41
C LEU A 53 -17.90 -15.01 3.75
N TRP A 54 -19.07 -15.19 4.36
CA TRP A 54 -19.60 -16.51 4.72
C TRP A 54 -19.80 -17.43 3.50
N GLN A 55 -20.10 -16.89 2.32
CA GLN A 55 -20.24 -17.66 1.09
C GLN A 55 -18.86 -18.10 0.58
N ALA A 56 -17.87 -17.20 0.65
CA ALA A 56 -16.50 -17.51 0.29
C ALA A 56 -15.90 -18.59 1.21
N GLU A 57 -16.16 -18.53 2.52
CA GLU A 57 -15.75 -19.57 3.48
C GLU A 57 -16.35 -20.95 3.16
N GLN A 58 -17.59 -20.99 2.67
CA GLN A 58 -18.27 -22.23 2.27
C GLN A 58 -17.75 -22.79 0.94
N ALA A 59 -17.27 -21.92 0.05
CA ALA A 59 -16.68 -22.32 -1.22
C ALA A 59 -15.30 -22.98 -1.05
N LEU A 60 -14.63 -22.75 0.08
CA LEU A 60 -13.34 -23.39 0.38
C LEU A 60 -13.50 -24.90 0.63
N PRO A 61 -12.57 -25.74 0.15
CA PRO A 61 -12.55 -27.19 0.42
C PRO A 61 -12.61 -27.47 1.93
N LYS A 62 -13.47 -28.42 2.36
CA LYS A 62 -13.72 -28.68 3.79
C LYS A 62 -12.63 -29.49 4.49
N ASP A 63 -11.90 -30.31 3.74
CA ASP A 63 -10.97 -31.29 4.27
C ASP A 63 -9.49 -30.89 4.08
N GLU A 64 -9.23 -29.68 3.59
CA GLU A 64 -7.87 -29.17 3.38
C GLU A 64 -7.30 -28.56 4.67
N SER A 65 -6.00 -28.75 4.88
CA SER A 65 -5.31 -28.15 6.01
C SER A 65 -5.14 -26.64 5.81
N CYS A 66 -4.99 -25.89 6.90
CA CYS A 66 -4.81 -24.45 6.82
C CYS A 66 -3.59 -24.05 5.96
N ILE A 67 -2.49 -24.79 6.09
CA ILE A 67 -1.28 -24.53 5.30
C ILE A 67 -1.51 -24.78 3.81
N ASP A 68 -2.26 -25.83 3.46
CA ASP A 68 -2.57 -26.13 2.05
C ASP A 68 -3.46 -25.04 1.43
N LEU A 69 -4.44 -24.53 2.19
CA LEU A 69 -5.28 -23.41 1.76
C LEU A 69 -4.46 -22.13 1.53
N LEU A 70 -3.53 -21.81 2.43
CA LEU A 70 -2.66 -20.64 2.31
C LEU A 70 -1.67 -20.76 1.15
N LEU A 71 -1.10 -21.95 0.93
CA LEU A 71 -0.21 -22.22 -0.20
C LEU A 71 -0.95 -22.18 -1.53
N HIS A 72 -2.18 -22.67 -1.57
CA HIS A 72 -3.03 -22.56 -2.76
C HIS A 72 -3.24 -21.09 -3.10
N TRP A 73 -3.69 -20.29 -2.14
CA TRP A 73 -3.91 -18.86 -2.32
C TRP A 73 -2.63 -18.14 -2.80
N ASN A 74 -1.48 -18.42 -2.18
CA ASN A 74 -0.20 -17.78 -2.54
C ASN A 74 0.34 -18.18 -3.92
N SER A 75 -0.11 -19.31 -4.49
CA SER A 75 0.38 -19.83 -5.77
C SER A 75 -0.61 -19.67 -6.94
N ALA A 76 -1.89 -19.40 -6.66
CA ALA A 76 -2.93 -19.25 -7.66
C ALA A 76 -2.89 -17.88 -8.36
N VAL A 77 -2.98 -17.89 -9.70
CA VAL A 77 -3.00 -16.67 -10.53
C VAL A 77 -4.31 -15.92 -10.30
N GLY A 78 -4.22 -14.63 -9.97
CA GLY A 78 -5.40 -13.80 -9.64
C GLY A 78 -5.85 -13.89 -8.18
N GLU A 79 -5.14 -14.68 -7.36
CA GLU A 79 -5.33 -14.74 -5.91
C GLU A 79 -4.20 -14.02 -5.20
N GLY A 80 -3.26 -14.75 -4.59
CA GLY A 80 -2.08 -14.22 -3.90
C GLY A 80 -0.79 -14.28 -4.71
N ARG A 81 -0.77 -14.90 -5.89
CA ARG A 81 0.45 -15.00 -6.70
C ARG A 81 0.88 -13.64 -7.24
N GLY A 82 2.00 -13.13 -6.76
CA GLY A 82 2.54 -11.81 -7.10
C GLY A 82 1.85 -10.67 -6.36
N ASP A 83 1.03 -10.98 -5.36
CA ASP A 83 0.50 -10.01 -4.41
C ASP A 83 1.44 -9.85 -3.22
N THR A 84 1.30 -8.74 -2.52
CA THR A 84 2.10 -8.44 -1.33
C THR A 84 1.53 -9.13 -0.09
N HIS A 85 2.40 -9.43 0.87
CA HIS A 85 2.02 -9.85 2.23
C HIS A 85 1.00 -8.92 2.92
N GLU A 86 0.91 -7.66 2.48
CA GLU A 86 -0.05 -6.66 2.97
C GLU A 86 -1.50 -7.17 2.89
N THR A 87 -1.85 -7.96 1.88
CA THR A 87 -3.23 -8.49 1.77
C THR A 87 -3.57 -9.38 2.97
N LEU A 88 -2.68 -10.29 3.37
CA LEU A 88 -2.91 -11.13 4.54
C LEU A 88 -2.83 -10.33 5.83
N GLU A 89 -1.86 -9.41 5.94
CA GLU A 89 -1.72 -8.52 7.10
C GLU A 89 -3.01 -7.70 7.33
N HIS A 90 -3.52 -7.10 6.27
CA HIS A 90 -4.73 -6.29 6.31
C HIS A 90 -5.96 -7.14 6.71
N ARG A 91 -6.12 -8.36 6.17
CA ARG A 91 -7.21 -9.26 6.58
C ARG A 91 -7.08 -9.74 8.02
N LEU A 92 -5.87 -10.03 8.48
CA LEU A 92 -5.61 -10.37 9.89
C LEU A 92 -6.05 -9.24 10.82
N ARG A 93 -5.76 -7.97 10.48
CA ARG A 93 -6.23 -6.80 11.25
C ARG A 93 -7.76 -6.72 11.30
N GLN A 94 -8.43 -6.91 10.16
CA GLN A 94 -9.90 -6.86 10.10
C GLN A 94 -10.58 -7.97 10.90
N MET A 95 -9.89 -9.08 11.11
CA MET A 95 -10.35 -10.19 11.93
C MET A 95 -9.97 -10.04 13.41
N GLY A 96 -9.25 -8.98 13.78
CA GLY A 96 -8.79 -8.75 15.16
C GLY A 96 -7.50 -9.50 15.54
N ARG A 97 -6.83 -10.16 14.59
CA ARG A 97 -5.53 -10.84 14.78
C ARG A 97 -4.37 -9.88 14.55
N TYR A 98 -4.35 -8.79 15.31
CA TYR A 98 -3.31 -7.76 15.23
C TYR A 98 -1.91 -8.31 15.54
N ASP A 99 -1.85 -9.29 16.45
CA ASP A 99 -0.63 -10.02 16.82
C ASP A 99 0.07 -10.65 15.59
N LEU A 100 -0.70 -11.37 14.78
CA LEU A 100 -0.19 -12.02 13.58
C LEU A 100 0.06 -11.03 12.45
N ALA A 101 -0.78 -10.01 12.32
CA ALA A 101 -0.59 -8.96 11.33
C ALA A 101 0.74 -8.23 11.55
N ASP A 102 1.01 -7.79 12.78
CA ASP A 102 2.23 -7.06 13.12
C ASP A 102 3.46 -7.96 13.05
N TRP A 103 3.32 -9.24 13.43
CA TRP A 103 4.39 -10.23 13.24
C TRP A 103 4.71 -10.41 11.75
N LEU A 104 3.70 -10.54 10.89
CA LEU A 104 3.88 -10.75 9.45
C LEU A 104 4.57 -9.55 8.80
N GLY A 105 4.09 -8.34 9.06
CA GLY A 105 4.69 -7.11 8.53
C GLY A 105 6.16 -6.96 8.96
N ARG A 106 6.49 -7.21 10.24
CA ARG A 106 7.88 -7.14 10.73
C ARG A 106 8.78 -8.20 10.12
N THR A 107 8.27 -9.41 9.95
CA THR A 107 9.07 -10.56 9.48
C THR A 107 9.41 -10.42 8.00
N VAL A 108 8.45 -9.99 7.18
CA VAL A 108 8.66 -9.84 5.73
C VAL A 108 9.60 -8.66 5.42
N PHE A 109 9.61 -7.61 6.26
CA PHE A 109 10.51 -6.47 6.12
C PHE A 109 11.81 -6.55 6.92
N HIS A 110 12.17 -7.71 7.47
CA HIS A 110 13.29 -7.79 8.41
C HIS A 110 14.61 -7.26 7.82
N GLN A 111 14.93 -7.61 6.56
CA GLN A 111 16.13 -7.11 5.87
C GLN A 111 16.08 -5.59 5.60
N LEU A 112 14.91 -5.06 5.23
CA LEU A 112 14.72 -3.62 5.05
C LEU A 112 14.86 -2.87 6.38
N GLY A 113 14.37 -3.46 7.47
CA GLY A 113 14.53 -2.95 8.82
C GLY A 113 16.00 -2.91 9.25
N GLU A 114 16.75 -4.00 9.04
CA GLU A 114 18.18 -4.06 9.36
C GLU A 114 19.01 -3.07 8.52
N ASP A 115 18.71 -2.92 7.24
CA ASP A 115 19.39 -1.96 6.37
C ASP A 115 19.06 -0.50 6.71
N LEU A 116 17.81 -0.23 7.12
CA LEU A 116 17.41 1.07 7.64
C LEU A 116 18.12 1.37 8.96
N GLU A 117 18.14 0.43 9.90
CA GLU A 117 18.83 0.56 11.20
C GLU A 117 20.33 0.79 11.00
N ARG A 118 20.98 0.05 10.10
CA ARG A 118 22.37 0.27 9.72
C ARG A 118 22.58 1.66 9.15
N SER A 119 21.73 2.10 8.22
CA SER A 119 21.83 3.43 7.60
C SER A 119 21.63 4.56 8.61
N LEU A 120 20.74 4.38 9.58
CA LEU A 120 20.55 5.34 10.67
C LEU A 120 21.75 5.35 11.62
N THR A 121 22.29 4.19 11.98
CA THR A 121 23.42 4.11 12.94
C THR A 121 24.72 4.62 12.30
N GLU A 122 24.96 4.32 11.03
CA GLU A 122 26.13 4.77 10.28
C GLU A 122 26.01 6.23 9.81
N GLY A 123 24.80 6.71 9.51
CA GLY A 123 24.55 8.06 8.98
C GLY A 123 24.14 9.13 10.00
N LEU A 124 23.48 8.73 11.09
CA LEU A 124 23.00 9.62 12.18
C LEU A 124 23.66 9.28 13.54
N GLY A 125 24.63 8.38 13.59
CA GLY A 125 25.33 7.99 14.83
C GLY A 125 25.92 9.17 15.61
N ASP A 126 26.40 10.21 14.90
CA ASP A 126 26.89 11.45 15.51
C ASP A 126 25.75 12.30 16.12
N LEU A 127 24.54 12.25 15.56
CA LEU A 127 23.36 12.95 16.08
C LEU A 127 22.73 12.23 17.28
N ALA A 128 22.79 10.89 17.27
CA ALA A 128 22.31 10.04 18.36
C ALA A 128 23.16 10.19 19.63
N ASN A 129 24.48 10.38 19.49
CA ASN A 129 25.37 10.61 20.63
C ASN A 129 25.09 11.94 21.34
N GLU A 130 24.62 12.99 20.65
CA GLU A 130 24.22 14.25 21.29
C GLU A 130 22.87 14.17 22.04
N THR A 131 22.01 13.20 21.73
CA THR A 131 20.70 13.05 22.38
C THR A 131 20.72 12.15 23.62
N THR A 132 21.79 11.38 23.85
CA THR A 132 21.93 10.49 25.03
C THR A 132 21.99 11.18 26.40
N ALA A 133 22.07 12.52 26.45
CA ALA A 133 21.92 13.27 27.70
C ALA A 133 20.46 13.54 28.09
N ALA A 134 19.50 13.29 27.20
CA ALA A 134 18.08 13.47 27.46
C ALA A 134 17.27 12.25 27.00
N ASP A 135 16.84 11.51 28.01
CA ASP A 135 15.61 10.73 28.05
C ASP A 135 15.74 9.21 27.84
N ASN A 136 15.21 8.48 28.84
CA ASN A 136 14.99 7.05 28.82
C ASN A 136 13.83 6.77 27.87
N PHE A 137 14.07 6.81 26.56
CA PHE A 137 13.03 6.54 25.58
C PHE A 137 12.95 5.04 25.32
N SER A 138 11.91 4.42 25.90
CA SER A 138 11.37 3.16 25.42
C SER A 138 11.26 3.22 23.90
N MET A 139 11.82 2.20 23.24
CA MET A 139 11.71 1.95 21.80
C MET A 139 10.33 2.43 21.29
N PRO A 140 10.26 3.36 20.33
CA PRO A 140 8.98 3.77 19.80
C PRO A 140 8.46 2.59 19.01
N THR A 141 7.53 1.83 19.60
CA THR A 141 6.60 1.05 18.81
C THR A 141 5.90 2.08 17.93
N LEU A 142 6.27 2.15 16.67
CA LEU A 142 5.53 2.86 15.64
C LEU A 142 4.21 2.09 15.42
N VAL A 143 3.37 2.04 16.45
CA VAL A 143 1.94 1.89 16.25
C VAL A 143 1.54 3.26 15.73
N PRO A 144 1.16 3.42 14.45
CA PRO A 144 0.47 4.65 14.08
C PRO A 144 -0.74 4.73 15.00
N PHE A 145 -0.78 5.75 15.85
CA PHE A 145 -2.03 6.14 16.47
C PHE A 145 -2.94 6.52 15.30
N VAL A 146 -3.75 5.57 14.84
CA VAL A 146 -4.86 5.88 13.94
C VAL A 146 -5.88 6.57 14.83
N GLU A 147 -5.62 7.83 15.13
CA GLU A 147 -6.70 8.76 15.35
C GLU A 147 -7.51 8.68 14.07
N TYR A 148 -8.67 8.05 14.15
CA TYR A 148 -9.64 8.06 13.07
C TYR A 148 -10.14 9.51 13.00
N SER A 149 -9.34 10.39 12.41
CA SER A 149 -9.83 11.65 11.88
C SER A 149 -10.82 11.24 10.82
N ASP A 150 -12.11 11.42 11.14
CA ASP A 150 -13.13 11.50 10.10
C ASP A 150 -12.55 12.40 9.00
N PRO A 151 -12.57 11.98 7.71
CA PRO A 151 -12.22 12.86 6.60
C PRO A 151 -13.32 13.90 6.38
N SER A 152 -13.92 14.42 7.46
CA SER A 152 -14.85 15.52 7.47
C SER A 152 -14.08 16.84 7.53
N GLY A 153 -13.57 17.24 6.36
CA GLY A 153 -13.67 18.63 5.95
C GLY A 153 -12.48 19.57 6.15
N ASP A 154 -11.37 19.14 6.75
CA ASP A 154 -10.20 20.02 6.87
C ASP A 154 -9.26 19.85 5.66
N TRP A 155 -9.54 20.64 4.62
CA TRP A 155 -8.63 20.84 3.50
C TRP A 155 -7.35 21.51 4.00
N GLY A 156 -6.20 20.87 3.76
CA GLY A 156 -4.92 21.43 4.11
C GLY A 156 -4.57 22.64 3.24
N PRO A 157 -3.67 23.52 3.71
CA PRO A 157 -3.12 24.59 2.89
C PRO A 157 -2.41 24.04 1.64
N PHE A 158 -1.84 22.84 1.73
CA PHE A 158 -1.22 22.15 0.59
C PHE A 158 -2.23 21.74 -0.48
N ASP A 159 -3.39 21.20 -0.08
CA ASP A 159 -4.45 20.83 -1.01
C ASP A 159 -4.98 22.05 -1.78
N THR A 160 -5.10 23.18 -1.08
CA THR A 160 -5.52 24.45 -1.68
C THR A 160 -4.52 24.96 -2.72
N ILE A 161 -3.21 24.91 -2.41
CA ILE A 161 -2.15 25.32 -3.33
C ILE A 161 -2.12 24.41 -4.55
N CYS A 162 -2.21 23.10 -4.37
CA CYS A 162 -2.25 22.13 -5.45
C CYS A 162 -3.44 22.36 -6.38
N LEU A 163 -4.63 22.61 -5.81
CA LEU A 163 -5.84 22.88 -6.60
C LEU A 163 -5.74 24.16 -7.43
N LEU A 164 -5.16 25.23 -6.86
CA LEU A 164 -4.92 26.47 -7.59
C LEU A 164 -3.94 26.29 -8.76
N LEU A 165 -2.86 25.53 -8.55
CA LEU A 165 -1.88 25.23 -9.60
C LEU A 165 -2.52 24.43 -10.73
N VAL A 166 -3.28 23.38 -10.40
CA VAL A 166 -4.00 22.56 -11.40
C VAL A 166 -5.02 23.41 -12.15
N GLY A 167 -5.80 24.24 -11.46
CA GLY A 167 -6.76 25.14 -12.07
C GLY A 167 -6.11 26.14 -13.04
N ALA A 168 -4.99 26.75 -12.64
CA ALA A 168 -4.25 27.69 -13.48
C ALA A 168 -3.71 27.02 -14.76
N LEU A 169 -3.22 25.78 -14.66
CA LEU A 169 -2.77 25.01 -15.82
C LEU A 169 -3.91 24.69 -16.78
N ILE A 170 -5.08 24.28 -16.27
CA ILE A 170 -6.26 24.00 -17.10
C ILE A 170 -6.71 25.26 -17.85
N ILE A 171 -6.77 26.41 -17.18
CA ILE A 171 -7.15 27.69 -17.80
C ILE A 171 -6.14 28.09 -18.87
N ALA A 172 -4.84 27.94 -18.60
CA ALA A 172 -3.79 28.26 -19.56
C ALA A 172 -3.90 27.36 -20.81
N ILE A 173 -4.09 26.06 -20.64
CA ILE A 173 -4.27 25.11 -21.74
C ILE A 173 -5.52 25.48 -22.56
N PHE A 174 -6.64 25.76 -21.90
CA PHE A 174 -7.87 26.13 -22.58
C PHE A 174 -7.72 27.45 -23.35
N GLY A 175 -7.06 28.45 -22.77
CA GLY A 175 -6.76 29.73 -23.42
C GLY A 175 -5.88 29.56 -24.66
N ILE A 176 -4.84 28.72 -24.59
CA ILE A 176 -3.96 28.42 -25.72
C ILE A 176 -4.73 27.67 -26.82
N CYS A 177 -5.59 26.71 -26.47
CA CYS A 177 -6.45 26.01 -27.42
C CYS A 177 -7.43 26.97 -28.13
N CYS A 178 -8.10 27.86 -27.40
CA CYS A 178 -8.99 28.86 -27.99
C CYS A 178 -8.23 29.84 -28.89
N TYR A 179 -7.05 30.30 -28.46
CA TYR A 179 -6.22 31.22 -29.22
C TYR A 179 -5.71 30.58 -30.53
N THR A 180 -5.27 29.33 -30.49
CA THR A 180 -4.82 28.60 -31.68
C THR A 180 -5.97 28.31 -32.66
N LEU A 181 -7.17 27.98 -32.15
CA LEU A 181 -8.38 27.85 -32.99
C LEU A 181 -8.78 29.17 -33.63
N TYR A 182 -8.75 30.28 -32.87
CA TYR A 182 -9.02 31.62 -33.39
C TYR A 182 -8.04 32.01 -34.50
N LEU A 183 -6.74 31.81 -34.29
CA LEU A 183 -5.72 32.06 -35.30
C LEU A 183 -5.91 31.20 -36.56
N ASN A 184 -6.32 29.94 -36.41
CA ASN A 184 -6.58 29.08 -37.56
C ASN A 184 -7.80 29.55 -38.37
N ILE A 185 -8.87 29.98 -37.70
CA ILE A 185 -10.08 30.48 -38.37
C ILE A 185 -9.82 31.85 -39.02
N CYS A 186 -9.22 32.80 -38.30
CA CYS A 186 -8.90 34.13 -38.85
C CYS A 186 -7.77 34.09 -39.88
N GLY A 187 -6.79 33.19 -39.73
CA GLY A 187 -5.74 32.97 -40.72
C GLY A 187 -6.28 32.42 -42.04
N LYS A 188 -7.31 31.57 -42.00
CA LYS A 188 -8.01 31.10 -43.22
C LYS A 188 -8.80 32.20 -43.93
N PHE A 189 -9.27 33.23 -43.22
CA PHE A 189 -9.97 34.37 -43.82
C PHE A 189 -9.05 35.41 -44.47
N LYS A 190 -7.76 35.47 -44.09
CA LYS A 190 -6.81 36.46 -44.65
C LYS A 190 -6.16 36.03 -45.98
N ASN A 191 -6.22 34.75 -46.32
CA ASN A 191 -5.62 34.17 -47.54
C ASN A 191 -6.66 33.81 -48.62
N ARG A 192 -7.88 34.37 -48.57
CA ARG A 192 -8.92 34.18 -49.59
C ARG A 192 -9.30 35.50 -50.24
#